data_AF-A0A533Y2X0-F1
#
_entry.id   AF-A0A533Y2X0-F1
#
_cell.length_a   1.000
_cell.length_b   1.000
_cell.length_c   1.000
_cell.angle_alpha   90.00
_cell.angle_beta   90.00
_cell.angle_gamma   90.00
#
_symmetry.space_group_name_H-M   'P 1'
#
loop_
_entity.id
_entity.type
_entity.pdbx_description
1 polymer ?
#
loop_
_entity_poly.entity_id
_entity_poly.type
_entity_poly.pdbx_seq_one_letter_code
_entity_poly.pdbx_strand_id
1 'polypeptide(L)'
;MAQRRPLILLVIALALVATGTGLTEGLFRQADQRPAERVQSPVLASPGRIPPARTVLPELSASALDTAARRDVARLNSEGVALYEIGRFGDALAKFEQAAATDATDRAVQRNLALTKASLAWVRLERGEPDESVHAFEEANRLQPREGAVLQGLGAAHLYRGDVHEAEVFLQRALEADPTQVLALKLLGEIAYRHDDLHAARARFESALRLDPSDAAVRERLDLILAEAGAQKEVRRLESRHFTVRFEREQGEAPARVVLARLESARQEIGRRLGAYPESKIPVVLSAGGAFHEHAQAPDWAQGLFDGKIRLPAEGATRDGAALERVLRHEYTHALVHDRTRGRAPAWLSEGLAIACEGRDTDRERQIVRSSDHLIPIRELHGSFLTLSRTEVPLAYAESAAVVEYLLRRHGAPAMRTLLARLGETKDFAAAFHDATGATYTEFQADWLRHLIDSRGNSG
;
A
#
# COMPACT_ATOMS: atom_id res chain seq x y z
N MET A 1 -27.15 6.07 4.95
CA MET A 1 -25.86 6.66 5.34
C MET A 1 -24.84 5.54 5.44
N ALA A 2 -24.09 5.29 4.37
CA ALA A 2 -23.08 4.23 4.32
C ALA A 2 -21.75 4.77 4.86
N GLN A 3 -21.24 4.15 5.93
CA GLN A 3 -19.92 4.43 6.48
C GLN A 3 -18.84 4.16 5.43
N ARG A 4 -18.10 5.22 5.08
CA ARG A 4 -16.91 5.15 4.22
C ARG A 4 -15.79 4.45 5.01
N ARG A 5 -15.33 3.29 4.53
CA ARG A 5 -14.09 2.66 5.00
C ARG A 5 -12.93 3.18 4.14
N PRO A 6 -11.97 3.95 4.67
CA PRO A 6 -10.74 4.22 3.95
C PRO A 6 -9.87 2.96 3.96
N LEU A 7 -9.51 2.43 2.79
CA LEU A 7 -8.38 1.49 2.69
C LEU A 7 -7.10 2.35 2.78
N ILE A 8 -6.30 2.10 3.82
CA ILE A 8 -5.12 2.88 4.17
C ILE A 8 -3.89 2.09 3.72
N LEU A 9 -3.07 2.72 2.87
CA LEU A 9 -1.70 2.26 2.63
C LEU A 9 -0.92 2.43 3.93
N LEU A 10 -0.45 1.30 4.45
CA LEU A 10 0.12 1.15 5.77
C LEU A 10 1.55 1.72 5.79
N VAL A 11 1.72 2.93 6.33
CA VAL A 11 3.02 3.46 6.77
C VAL A 11 3.22 2.95 8.19
N ILE A 12 4.03 1.91 8.37
CA ILE A 12 4.33 1.35 9.68
C ILE A 12 5.61 1.99 10.20
N ALA A 13 5.46 2.89 11.15
CA ALA A 13 6.57 3.31 11.97
C ALA A 13 6.68 2.38 13.19
N LEU A 14 7.90 2.11 13.64
CA LEU A 14 8.19 1.29 14.83
C LEU A 14 8.26 2.10 16.14
N ALA A 15 7.39 1.81 17.12
CA ALA A 15 7.40 2.44 18.44
C ALA A 15 8.35 1.73 19.39
N LEU A 16 9.60 2.20 19.44
CA LEU A 16 10.56 1.69 20.42
C LEU A 16 10.52 2.54 21.70
N VAL A 17 9.75 2.07 22.69
CA VAL A 17 9.79 2.62 24.05
C VAL A 17 11.12 2.22 24.70
N ALA A 18 11.98 3.21 24.91
CA ALA A 18 13.34 3.08 25.42
C ALA A 18 13.46 2.21 26.68
N THR A 19 14.47 1.36 26.68
CA THR A 19 14.95 0.57 27.83
C THR A 19 15.63 1.49 28.85
N GLY A 20 15.10 1.55 30.06
CA GLY A 20 15.74 2.24 31.18
C GLY A 20 14.81 2.36 32.38
N THR A 21 15.04 1.54 33.39
CA THR A 21 14.43 1.69 34.72
C THR A 21 14.71 3.09 35.25
N GLY A 22 13.68 3.95 35.30
CA GLY A 22 13.74 5.26 35.96
C GLY A 22 13.50 6.49 35.07
N LEU A 23 12.51 6.49 34.17
CA LEU A 23 12.05 7.72 33.49
C LEU A 23 10.53 7.74 33.19
N THR A 24 9.70 7.14 34.04
CA THR A 24 8.24 7.15 33.85
C THR A 24 7.55 8.47 34.24
N GLU A 25 8.23 9.44 34.85
CA GLU A 25 7.59 10.71 35.29
C GLU A 25 8.18 11.99 34.66
N GLY A 26 9.26 11.91 33.88
CA GLY A 26 9.95 13.10 33.34
C GLY A 26 9.58 13.51 31.92
N LEU A 27 9.31 12.54 31.03
CA LEU A 27 9.13 12.81 29.58
C LEU A 27 7.72 13.33 29.22
N PHE A 28 6.73 13.16 30.10
CA PHE A 28 5.36 13.63 29.85
C PHE A 28 5.09 15.08 30.27
N ARG A 29 6.01 15.76 30.98
CA ARG A 29 5.82 17.17 31.36
C ARG A 29 6.30 18.19 30.32
N GLN A 30 7.19 17.81 29.40
CA GLN A 30 7.76 18.74 28.42
C GLN A 30 7.04 18.74 27.06
N ALA A 31 6.11 17.81 26.84
CA ALA A 31 5.24 17.79 25.67
C ALA A 31 4.06 18.80 25.76
N ASP A 32 3.97 19.57 26.86
CA ASP A 32 2.82 20.41 27.20
C ASP A 32 2.90 21.85 26.66
N GLN A 33 3.87 22.18 25.80
CA GLN A 33 4.08 23.57 25.34
C GLN A 33 4.24 23.80 23.83
N ARG A 34 3.93 22.82 22.99
CA ARG A 34 3.67 23.10 21.57
C ARG A 34 2.42 22.37 21.14
N PRO A 35 1.41 23.05 20.58
CA PRO A 35 0.37 22.33 19.87
C PRO A 35 1.08 21.52 18.78
N ALA A 36 1.02 20.20 18.88
CA ALA A 36 1.38 19.34 17.77
C ALA A 36 0.41 19.70 16.63
N GLU A 37 0.84 20.58 15.73
CA GLU A 37 0.19 20.70 14.44
C GLU A 37 0.09 19.29 13.89
N ARG A 38 -1.13 18.90 13.51
CA ARG A 38 -1.36 17.64 12.82
C ARG A 38 -0.50 17.66 11.57
N VAL A 39 0.70 17.09 11.64
CA VAL A 39 1.41 16.64 10.46
C VAL A 39 0.56 15.49 9.94
N GLN A 40 -0.36 15.83 9.03
CA GLN A 40 -0.97 14.83 8.19
C GLN A 40 0.21 14.17 7.48
N SER A 41 0.46 12.88 7.76
CA SER A 41 1.16 12.07 6.77
C SER A 41 0.46 12.33 5.45
N PRO A 42 1.15 12.52 4.32
CA PRO A 42 0.52 12.43 3.02
C PRO A 42 0.20 10.95 2.84
N VAL A 43 -0.88 10.56 3.49
CA VAL A 43 -1.80 9.57 2.97
C VAL A 43 -1.93 9.95 1.51
N LEU A 44 -1.42 9.13 0.60
CA LEU A 44 -2.03 9.04 -0.71
C LEU A 44 -3.50 8.84 -0.40
N ALA A 45 -4.27 9.91 -0.56
CA ALA A 45 -5.68 9.97 -0.24
C ALA A 45 -6.28 8.62 -0.62
N SER A 46 -6.84 7.87 0.35
CA SER A 46 -7.51 6.59 0.12
C SER A 46 -8.24 6.67 -1.19
N PRO A 47 -7.80 5.98 -2.27
CA PRO A 47 -7.82 6.46 -3.66
C PRO A 47 -8.88 7.54 -3.80
N GLY A 48 -8.51 8.76 -3.45
CA GLY A 48 -9.49 9.81 -3.17
C GLY A 48 -10.20 10.05 -4.46
N ARG A 49 -11.44 9.52 -4.61
CA ARG A 49 -12.21 9.39 -5.86
C ARG A 49 -11.31 9.71 -7.03
N ILE A 50 -10.56 8.73 -7.55
CA ILE A 50 -9.89 8.95 -8.84
C ILE A 50 -11.06 9.28 -9.75
N PRO A 51 -11.26 10.56 -10.12
CA PRO A 51 -12.42 10.87 -10.92
C PRO A 51 -12.20 10.08 -12.19
N PRO A 52 -13.21 9.34 -12.69
CA PRO A 52 -13.06 8.73 -13.99
C PRO A 52 -12.54 9.83 -14.90
N ALA A 53 -11.47 9.55 -15.66
CA ALA A 53 -10.95 10.50 -16.63
C ALA A 53 -12.17 11.07 -17.34
N ARG A 54 -12.36 12.40 -17.30
CA ARG A 54 -13.48 13.07 -17.97
C ARG A 54 -13.24 12.92 -19.47
N THR A 55 -13.48 11.72 -19.98
CA THR A 55 -13.38 11.41 -21.39
C THR A 55 -14.66 11.91 -22.01
N VAL A 56 -14.54 12.98 -22.77
CA VAL A 56 -15.60 13.42 -23.68
C VAL A 56 -15.77 12.30 -24.71
N LEU A 57 -16.94 11.67 -24.71
CA LEU A 57 -17.25 10.60 -25.64
C LEU A 57 -17.46 11.20 -27.04
N PRO A 58 -16.87 10.64 -28.11
CA PRO A 58 -17.16 11.11 -29.46
C PRO A 58 -18.63 10.87 -29.83
N GLU A 59 -19.26 11.92 -30.37
CA GLU A 59 -20.51 11.81 -31.09
C GLU A 59 -20.28 11.23 -32.49
N LEU A 60 -21.31 10.59 -33.05
CA LEU A 60 -21.25 10.10 -34.43
C LEU A 60 -21.24 11.29 -35.41
N SER A 61 -20.50 11.17 -36.51
CA SER A 61 -20.48 12.22 -37.51
C SER A 61 -21.85 12.33 -38.21
N ALA A 62 -22.36 13.56 -38.32
CA ALA A 62 -23.68 13.86 -38.88
C ALA A 62 -23.82 13.49 -40.39
N SER A 63 -22.72 13.21 -41.10
CA SER A 63 -22.72 12.93 -42.55
C SER A 63 -23.07 11.48 -42.93
N ALA A 64 -23.40 10.60 -41.98
CA ALA A 64 -23.50 9.15 -42.22
C ALA A 64 -24.94 8.54 -42.18
N LEU A 65 -26.00 9.36 -42.12
CA LEU A 65 -27.39 8.94 -41.82
C LEU A 65 -28.21 8.38 -43.01
N ASP A 66 -27.61 7.52 -43.83
CA ASP A 66 -28.22 7.04 -45.10
C ASP A 66 -29.23 5.88 -44.92
N THR A 67 -29.23 5.18 -43.77
CA THR A 67 -30.14 4.04 -43.51
C THR A 67 -30.85 4.13 -42.16
N ALA A 68 -32.03 3.52 -42.04
CA ALA A 68 -32.77 3.44 -40.78
C ALA A 68 -31.95 2.80 -39.65
N ALA A 69 -31.22 1.72 -39.96
CA ALA A 69 -30.31 1.07 -39.02
C ALA A 69 -29.21 2.02 -38.50
N ARG A 70 -28.64 2.87 -39.37
CA ARG A 70 -27.65 3.87 -38.94
C ARG A 70 -28.25 4.98 -38.07
N ARG A 71 -29.51 5.37 -38.32
CA ARG A 71 -30.22 6.32 -37.46
C ARG A 71 -30.49 5.74 -36.07
N ASP A 72 -30.82 4.45 -36.00
CA ASP A 72 -31.00 3.76 -34.72
C ASP A 72 -29.69 3.63 -33.94
N VAL A 73 -28.58 3.26 -34.59
CA VAL A 73 -27.24 3.28 -33.98
C VAL A 73 -26.91 4.67 -33.45
N ALA A 74 -27.19 5.72 -34.23
CA ALA A 74 -26.93 7.10 -33.82
C ALA A 74 -27.73 7.50 -32.58
N ARG A 75 -29.02 7.20 -32.57
CA ARG A 75 -29.89 7.46 -31.42
C ARG A 75 -29.44 6.70 -30.17
N LEU A 76 -29.16 5.40 -30.29
CA LEU A 76 -28.69 4.58 -29.17
C LEU A 76 -27.35 5.09 -28.63
N ASN A 77 -26.43 5.51 -29.51
CA ASN A 77 -25.17 6.10 -29.10
C ASN A 77 -25.38 7.40 -28.33
N SER A 78 -26.20 8.33 -28.83
CA SER A 78 -26.51 9.60 -28.14
C SER A 78 -27.20 9.38 -26.78
N GLU A 79 -28.14 8.43 -26.69
CA GLU A 79 -28.76 8.04 -25.41
C GLU A 79 -27.72 7.49 -24.42
N GLY A 80 -26.80 6.64 -24.91
CA GLY A 80 -25.70 6.09 -24.12
C GLY A 80 -24.76 7.18 -23.60
N VAL A 81 -24.39 8.15 -24.45
CA VAL A 81 -23.54 9.29 -24.07
C VAL A 81 -24.20 10.12 -22.97
N ALA A 82 -25.49 10.47 -23.13
CA ALA A 82 -26.22 11.23 -22.12
C ALA A 82 -26.30 10.49 -20.77
N LEU A 83 -26.51 9.16 -20.79
CA LEU A 83 -26.52 8.32 -19.57
C LEU A 83 -25.13 8.24 -18.93
N TYR A 84 -24.07 8.19 -19.74
CA TYR A 84 -22.69 8.19 -19.27
C TYR A 84 -22.34 9.49 -18.54
N GLU A 85 -22.71 10.64 -19.11
CA GLU A 85 -22.44 11.96 -18.53
C GLU A 85 -23.07 12.16 -17.15
N ILE A 86 -24.25 11.57 -16.91
CA ILE A 86 -24.92 11.60 -15.61
C ILE A 86 -24.48 10.47 -14.66
N GLY A 87 -23.47 9.68 -15.04
CA GLY A 87 -22.89 8.61 -14.23
C GLY A 87 -23.70 7.31 -14.16
N ARG A 88 -24.73 7.16 -14.99
CA ARG A 88 -25.54 5.93 -15.10
C ARG A 88 -24.85 4.92 -16.03
N PHE A 89 -23.63 4.51 -15.67
CA PHE A 89 -22.77 3.69 -16.53
C PHE A 89 -23.38 2.33 -16.91
N GLY A 90 -24.18 1.72 -16.03
CA GLY A 90 -24.88 0.46 -16.35
C GLY A 90 -25.94 0.62 -17.45
N ASP A 91 -26.72 1.69 -17.41
CA ASP A 91 -27.71 1.98 -18.44
C ASP A 91 -27.05 2.43 -19.74
N ALA A 92 -25.98 3.23 -19.65
CA ALA A 92 -25.16 3.61 -20.80
C ALA A 92 -24.57 2.38 -21.50
N LEU A 93 -24.04 1.43 -20.73
CA LEU A 93 -23.49 0.18 -21.26
C LEU A 93 -24.54 -0.57 -22.08
N ALA A 94 -25.75 -0.72 -21.56
CA ALA A 94 -26.84 -1.39 -22.28
C ALA A 94 -27.18 -0.70 -23.62
N LYS A 95 -27.12 0.63 -23.68
CA LYS A 95 -27.34 1.38 -24.93
C LYS A 95 -26.22 1.17 -25.94
N PHE A 96 -24.96 1.20 -25.49
CA PHE A 96 -23.82 0.94 -26.37
C PHE A 96 -23.77 -0.51 -26.85
N GLU A 97 -24.15 -1.48 -26.03
CA GLU A 97 -24.27 -2.89 -26.44
C GLU A 97 -25.37 -3.08 -27.50
N GLN A 98 -26.51 -2.40 -27.36
CA GLN A 98 -27.57 -2.40 -28.39
C GLN A 98 -27.10 -1.75 -29.70
N ALA A 99 -26.35 -0.65 -29.62
CA ALA A 99 -25.77 -0.01 -30.79
C ALA A 99 -24.75 -0.93 -31.47
N ALA A 100 -23.86 -1.56 -30.70
CA ALA A 100 -22.85 -2.50 -31.20
C ALA A 100 -23.45 -3.78 -31.77
N ALA A 101 -24.61 -4.22 -31.28
CA ALA A 101 -25.34 -5.36 -31.86
C ALA A 101 -25.91 -5.05 -33.25
N THR A 102 -26.17 -3.76 -33.54
CA THR A 102 -26.67 -3.31 -34.85
C THR A 102 -25.53 -3.06 -35.84
N ASP A 103 -24.43 -2.46 -35.38
CA ASP A 103 -23.19 -2.32 -36.14
C ASP A 103 -21.98 -2.51 -35.21
N ALA A 104 -21.39 -3.70 -35.26
CA ALA A 104 -20.26 -4.05 -34.42
C ALA A 104 -18.96 -3.37 -34.84
N THR A 105 -18.90 -2.76 -36.02
CA THR A 105 -17.66 -2.16 -36.56
C THR A 105 -17.58 -0.66 -36.37
N ASP A 106 -18.65 -0.02 -35.89
CA ASP A 106 -18.67 1.42 -35.67
C ASP A 106 -17.66 1.84 -34.60
N ARG A 107 -16.70 2.67 -35.02
CA ARG A 107 -15.56 3.07 -34.17
C ARG A 107 -15.98 3.91 -32.97
N ALA A 108 -16.98 4.78 -33.12
CA ALA A 108 -17.44 5.64 -32.03
C ALA A 108 -18.17 4.79 -30.99
N VAL A 109 -19.05 3.88 -31.43
CA VAL A 109 -19.75 2.94 -30.55
C VAL A 109 -18.78 2.03 -29.82
N GLN A 110 -17.80 1.43 -30.52
CA GLN A 110 -16.81 0.56 -29.89
C GLN A 110 -15.94 1.30 -28.87
N ARG A 111 -15.59 2.57 -29.16
CA ARG A 111 -14.85 3.41 -28.21
C ARG A 111 -15.70 3.75 -26.99
N ASN A 112 -16.95 4.15 -27.18
CA ASN A 112 -17.87 4.49 -26.10
C ASN A 112 -18.19 3.28 -25.21
N LEU A 113 -18.33 2.10 -25.82
CA LEU A 113 -18.48 0.84 -25.12
C LEU A 113 -17.26 0.53 -24.23
N ALA A 114 -16.05 0.65 -24.78
CA ALA A 114 -14.80 0.44 -24.04
C ALA A 114 -14.67 1.41 -22.86
N LEU A 115 -14.91 2.70 -23.09
CA LEU A 115 -14.84 3.73 -22.05
C LEU A 115 -15.89 3.55 -20.95
N THR A 116 -17.09 3.07 -21.31
CA THR A 116 -18.13 2.77 -20.32
C THR A 116 -17.78 1.55 -19.46
N LYS A 117 -17.22 0.49 -20.06
CA LYS A 117 -16.69 -0.66 -19.31
C LYS A 117 -15.55 -0.22 -18.37
N ALA A 118 -14.66 0.65 -18.84
CA ALA A 118 -13.60 1.24 -18.02
C ALA A 118 -14.15 2.06 -16.83
N SER A 119 -15.20 2.86 -17.03
CA SER A 119 -15.84 3.61 -15.93
C SER A 119 -16.49 2.70 -14.89
N LEU A 120 -17.11 1.58 -15.30
CA LEU A 120 -17.58 0.56 -14.36
C LEU A 120 -16.42 -0.13 -13.63
N ALA A 121 -15.29 -0.36 -14.29
CA ALA A 121 -14.09 -0.91 -13.68
C ALA A 121 -13.50 0.01 -12.60
N TRP A 122 -13.52 1.33 -12.83
CA TRP A 122 -13.18 2.33 -11.80
C TRP A 122 -14.11 2.24 -10.59
N VAL A 123 -15.42 2.10 -10.79
CA VAL A 123 -16.39 1.93 -9.69
C VAL A 123 -16.10 0.67 -8.88
N ARG A 124 -15.68 -0.42 -9.51
CA ARG A 124 -15.24 -1.64 -8.81
C ARG A 124 -13.97 -1.40 -8.01
N LEU A 125 -13.00 -0.69 -8.58
CA LEU A 125 -11.76 -0.35 -7.89
C LEU A 125 -12.03 0.49 -6.64
N GLU A 126 -12.92 1.48 -6.72
CA GLU A 126 -13.36 2.29 -5.58
C GLU A 126 -14.06 1.47 -4.48
N ARG A 127 -14.68 0.34 -4.84
CA ARG A 127 -15.29 -0.60 -3.89
C ARG A 127 -14.30 -1.60 -3.28
N GLY A 128 -13.02 -1.51 -3.64
CA GLY A 128 -12.00 -2.46 -3.19
C GLY A 128 -12.09 -3.81 -3.91
N GLU A 129 -12.55 -3.82 -5.16
CA GLU A 129 -12.67 -5.00 -6.02
C GLU A 129 -11.63 -4.96 -7.16
N PRO A 130 -10.31 -5.05 -6.87
CA PRO A 130 -9.28 -4.92 -7.90
C PRO A 130 -9.29 -6.05 -8.94
N ASP A 131 -9.59 -7.28 -8.54
CA ASP A 131 -9.62 -8.41 -9.47
C ASP A 131 -10.71 -8.23 -10.54
N GLU A 132 -11.92 -7.87 -10.09
CA GLU A 132 -13.06 -7.60 -10.96
C GLU A 132 -12.89 -6.31 -11.78
N SER A 133 -12.10 -5.36 -11.26
CA SER A 133 -11.70 -4.14 -11.96
C SER A 133 -10.70 -4.44 -13.08
N VAL A 134 -9.63 -5.20 -12.81
CA VAL A 134 -8.66 -5.61 -13.83
C VAL A 134 -9.36 -6.36 -14.96
N HIS A 135 -10.23 -7.33 -14.64
CA HIS A 135 -10.96 -8.06 -15.67
C HIS A 135 -11.80 -7.13 -16.57
N ALA A 136 -12.53 -6.18 -15.99
CA ALA A 136 -13.33 -5.23 -16.76
C ALA A 136 -12.48 -4.29 -17.63
N PHE A 137 -11.31 -3.86 -17.13
CA PHE A 137 -10.36 -3.08 -17.93
C PHE A 137 -9.73 -3.91 -19.05
N GLU A 138 -9.45 -5.20 -18.84
CA GLU A 138 -8.99 -6.11 -19.91
C GLU A 138 -10.05 -6.26 -21.01
N GLU A 139 -11.33 -6.34 -20.64
CA GLU A 139 -12.42 -6.34 -21.63
C GLU A 139 -12.47 -5.04 -22.42
N ALA A 140 -12.37 -3.89 -21.75
CA ALA A 140 -12.32 -2.59 -22.41
C ALA A 140 -11.10 -2.46 -23.34
N ASN A 141 -9.94 -2.98 -22.90
CA ASN A 141 -8.70 -2.96 -23.66
C ASN A 141 -8.78 -3.88 -24.90
N ARG A 142 -9.51 -5.00 -24.84
CA ARG A 142 -9.78 -5.83 -26.03
C ARG A 142 -10.56 -5.07 -27.10
N LEU A 143 -11.46 -4.18 -26.70
CA LEU A 143 -12.25 -3.34 -27.62
C LEU A 143 -11.42 -2.18 -28.19
N GLN A 144 -10.60 -1.53 -27.36
CA GLN A 144 -9.73 -0.42 -27.75
C GLN A 144 -8.31 -0.55 -27.17
N PRO A 145 -7.41 -1.31 -27.82
CA PRO A 145 -6.08 -1.65 -27.27
C PRO A 145 -5.08 -0.49 -27.14
N ARG A 146 -5.42 0.67 -27.71
CA ARG A 146 -4.60 1.89 -27.72
C ARG A 146 -5.29 3.08 -27.07
N GLU A 147 -6.42 2.86 -26.38
CA GLU A 147 -7.11 3.94 -25.67
C GLU A 147 -6.34 4.26 -24.38
N GLY A 148 -5.68 5.41 -24.33
CA GLY A 148 -4.84 5.83 -23.20
C GLY A 148 -5.59 5.85 -21.86
N ALA A 149 -6.88 6.20 -21.86
CA ALA A 149 -7.72 6.18 -20.65
C ALA A 149 -7.95 4.76 -20.11
N VAL A 150 -8.14 3.78 -21.02
CA VAL A 150 -8.32 2.37 -20.66
C VAL A 150 -7.01 1.78 -20.15
N LEU A 151 -5.90 2.03 -20.86
CA LEU A 151 -4.56 1.57 -20.46
C LEU A 151 -4.14 2.15 -19.10
N GLN A 152 -4.40 3.43 -18.85
CA GLN A 152 -4.17 4.07 -17.55
C GLN A 152 -4.97 3.39 -16.44
N GLY A 153 -6.26 3.11 -16.69
CA GLY A 153 -7.12 2.43 -15.73
C GLY A 153 -6.67 1.01 -15.42
N LEU A 154 -6.25 0.25 -16.45
CA LEU A 154 -5.69 -1.08 -16.28
C LEU A 154 -4.42 -1.05 -15.42
N GLY A 155 -3.50 -0.12 -15.71
CA GLY A 155 -2.30 0.09 -14.90
C GLY A 155 -2.60 0.46 -13.44
N ALA A 156 -3.58 1.33 -13.20
CA ALA A 156 -4.03 1.66 -11.85
C ALA A 156 -4.65 0.46 -11.11
N ALA A 157 -5.46 -0.34 -11.81
CA ALA A 157 -6.10 -1.54 -11.25
C ALA A 157 -5.05 -2.61 -10.87
N HIS A 158 -4.05 -2.83 -11.72
CA HIS A 158 -2.92 -3.70 -11.40
C HIS A 158 -2.13 -3.20 -10.18
N LEU A 159 -1.89 -1.89 -10.08
CA LEU A 159 -1.18 -1.32 -8.93
C LEU A 159 -1.97 -1.52 -7.63
N TYR A 160 -3.29 -1.33 -7.66
CA TYR A 160 -4.16 -1.57 -6.50
C TYR A 160 -4.26 -3.06 -6.13
N ARG A 161 -4.14 -3.95 -7.12
CA ARG A 161 -4.00 -5.40 -6.93
C ARG A 161 -2.62 -5.81 -6.39
N GLY A 162 -1.66 -4.88 -6.43
CA GLY A 162 -0.27 -5.05 -6.03
C GLY A 162 0.63 -5.70 -7.09
N ASP A 163 0.18 -5.78 -8.35
CA ASP A 163 0.96 -6.25 -9.48
C ASP A 163 1.77 -5.08 -10.07
N VAL A 164 2.80 -4.66 -9.36
CA VAL A 164 3.57 -3.43 -9.70
C VAL A 164 4.17 -3.49 -11.11
N HIS A 165 4.70 -4.64 -11.52
CA HIS A 165 5.30 -4.79 -12.85
C HIS A 165 4.29 -4.60 -13.98
N GLU A 166 3.13 -5.26 -13.89
CA GLU A 166 2.04 -5.09 -14.87
C GLU A 166 1.53 -3.63 -14.87
N ALA A 167 1.44 -3.02 -13.69
CA ALA A 167 1.07 -1.62 -13.58
C ALA A 167 2.03 -0.71 -14.37
N GLU A 168 3.34 -0.85 -14.18
CA GLU A 168 4.35 -0.09 -14.93
C GLU A 168 4.18 -0.26 -16.45
N VAL A 169 4.02 -1.50 -16.93
CA VAL A 169 3.84 -1.81 -18.36
C VAL A 169 2.64 -1.09 -18.94
N PHE A 170 1.47 -1.17 -18.29
CA PHE A 170 0.25 -0.54 -18.80
C PHE A 170 0.28 0.99 -18.68
N LEU A 171 0.85 1.54 -17.61
CA LEU A 171 0.98 2.99 -17.45
C LEU A 171 1.96 3.59 -18.47
N GLN A 172 3.04 2.89 -18.80
CA GLN A 172 3.98 3.29 -19.84
C GLN A 172 3.27 3.33 -21.21
N ARG A 173 2.54 2.26 -21.55
CA ARG A 173 1.74 2.20 -22.78
C ARG A 173 0.65 3.28 -22.83
N ALA A 174 0.07 3.64 -21.68
CA ALA A 174 -0.89 4.73 -21.61
C ALA A 174 -0.26 6.07 -22.03
N LEU A 175 0.98 6.35 -21.59
CA LEU A 175 1.73 7.56 -21.95
C LEU A 175 2.26 7.53 -23.39
N GLU A 176 2.53 6.36 -23.95
CA GLU A 176 2.83 6.21 -25.38
C GLU A 176 1.61 6.52 -26.26
N ALA A 177 0.42 6.14 -25.80
CA ALA A 177 -0.84 6.42 -26.49
C ALA A 177 -1.28 7.89 -26.32
N ASP A 178 -1.15 8.43 -25.11
CA ASP A 178 -1.48 9.81 -24.77
C ASP A 178 -0.53 10.33 -23.67
N PRO A 179 0.46 11.18 -24.02
CA PRO A 179 1.41 11.74 -23.07
C PRO A 179 0.79 12.69 -22.03
N THR A 180 -0.48 13.09 -22.20
CA THR A 180 -1.17 14.06 -21.31
C THR A 180 -1.90 13.40 -20.15
N GLN A 181 -1.77 12.07 -20.01
CA GLN A 181 -2.39 11.28 -18.96
C GLN A 181 -1.74 11.53 -17.59
N VAL A 182 -2.22 12.57 -16.88
CA VAL A 182 -1.68 13.04 -15.59
C VAL A 182 -1.64 11.93 -14.54
N LEU A 183 -2.68 11.11 -14.44
CA LEU A 183 -2.70 10.01 -13.48
C LEU A 183 -1.63 8.96 -13.80
N ALA A 184 -1.40 8.62 -15.07
CA ALA A 184 -0.32 7.70 -15.46
C ALA A 184 1.06 8.24 -15.06
N LEU A 185 1.31 9.53 -15.24
CA LEU A 185 2.55 10.19 -14.76
C LEU A 185 2.68 10.11 -13.24
N LYS A 186 1.60 10.40 -12.49
CA LYS A 186 1.60 10.33 -11.02
C LYS A 186 1.90 8.92 -10.51
N LEU A 187 1.26 7.90 -11.09
CA LEU A 187 1.44 6.52 -10.67
C LEU A 187 2.84 5.99 -11.01
N LEU A 188 3.39 6.28 -12.20
CA LEU A 188 4.78 5.94 -12.51
C LEU A 188 5.78 6.71 -11.65
N GLY A 189 5.47 7.97 -11.29
CA GLY A 189 6.26 8.75 -10.36
C GLY A 189 6.29 8.13 -8.96
N GLU A 190 5.15 7.65 -8.46
CA GLU A 190 5.07 6.95 -7.17
C GLU A 190 5.84 5.63 -7.18
N ILE A 191 5.72 4.86 -8.25
CA ILE A 191 6.45 3.60 -8.40
C ILE A 191 7.96 3.86 -8.41
N ALA A 192 8.42 4.83 -9.19
CA ALA A 192 9.83 5.25 -9.21
C ALA A 192 10.29 5.76 -7.83
N TYR A 193 9.44 6.53 -7.14
CA TYR A 193 9.73 7.02 -5.80
C TYR A 193 9.96 5.87 -4.85
N ARG A 194 9.10 4.85 -4.84
CA ARG A 194 9.21 3.64 -3.99
C ARG A 194 10.44 2.81 -4.32
N HIS A 195 10.85 2.75 -5.58
CA HIS A 195 12.08 2.10 -6.02
C HIS A 195 13.36 2.92 -5.74
N ASP A 196 13.25 4.07 -5.06
CA ASP A 196 14.36 4.99 -4.76
C ASP A 196 15.01 5.62 -6.00
N ASP A 197 14.33 5.57 -7.15
CA ASP A 197 14.69 6.33 -8.34
C ASP A 197 14.08 7.74 -8.28
N LEU A 198 14.66 8.58 -7.43
CA LEU A 198 14.20 9.96 -7.23
C LEU A 198 14.33 10.82 -8.49
N HIS A 199 15.25 10.49 -9.38
CA HIS A 199 15.40 11.21 -10.65
C HIS A 199 14.21 10.92 -11.57
N ALA A 200 13.87 9.64 -11.76
CA ALA A 200 12.69 9.28 -12.53
C ALA A 200 11.40 9.78 -11.86
N ALA A 201 11.27 9.63 -10.53
CA ALA A 201 10.13 10.14 -9.78
C ALA A 201 9.93 11.64 -10.00
N ARG A 202 10.99 12.44 -9.80
CA ARG A 202 11.00 13.88 -10.05
C ARG A 202 10.55 14.22 -11.47
N ALA A 203 11.15 13.59 -12.49
CA ALA A 203 10.83 13.87 -13.88
C ALA A 203 9.34 13.60 -14.20
N ARG A 204 8.76 12.52 -13.61
CA ARG A 204 7.34 12.19 -13.78
C ARG A 204 6.43 13.20 -13.07
N PHE A 205 6.71 13.57 -11.82
CA PHE A 205 5.91 14.55 -11.08
C PHE A 205 6.04 15.97 -11.65
N GLU A 206 7.22 16.40 -12.11
CA GLU A 206 7.38 17.67 -12.84
C GLU A 206 6.54 17.68 -14.12
N SER A 207 6.47 16.55 -14.82
CA SER A 207 5.62 16.41 -16.02
C SER A 207 4.14 16.48 -15.68
N ALA A 208 3.71 15.82 -14.60
CA ALA A 208 2.33 15.91 -14.12
C ALA A 208 1.96 17.35 -13.72
N LEU A 209 2.85 18.06 -13.02
CA LEU A 209 2.63 19.44 -12.59
C LEU A 209 2.60 20.43 -13.77
N ARG A 210 3.33 20.16 -14.86
CA ARG A 210 3.22 20.98 -16.09
C ARG A 210 1.85 20.86 -16.75
N LEU A 211 1.21 19.70 -16.66
CA LEU A 211 -0.11 19.44 -17.24
C LEU A 211 -1.25 19.93 -16.36
N ASP A 212 -1.12 19.81 -15.03
CA ASP A 212 -2.03 20.40 -14.04
C ASP A 212 -1.24 21.16 -12.97
N PRO A 213 -0.98 22.46 -13.19
CA PRO A 213 -0.26 23.29 -12.22
C PRO A 213 -0.99 23.48 -10.89
N SER A 214 -2.29 23.17 -10.82
CA SER A 214 -3.13 23.36 -9.64
C SER A 214 -3.18 22.15 -8.71
N ASP A 215 -2.66 20.99 -9.12
CA ASP A 215 -2.64 19.77 -8.32
C ASP A 215 -1.70 19.91 -7.11
N ALA A 216 -2.27 20.26 -5.95
CA ALA A 216 -1.56 20.44 -4.70
C ALA A 216 -0.86 19.15 -4.22
N ALA A 217 -1.46 17.97 -4.48
CA ALA A 217 -0.88 16.70 -4.07
C ALA A 217 0.38 16.36 -4.90
N VAL A 218 0.38 16.68 -6.20
CA VAL A 218 1.58 16.58 -7.04
C VAL A 218 2.68 17.53 -6.56
N ARG A 219 2.31 18.76 -6.19
CA ARG A 219 3.27 19.74 -5.67
C ARG A 219 3.90 19.28 -4.36
N GLU A 220 3.09 18.86 -3.40
CA GLU A 220 3.57 18.33 -2.11
C GLU A 220 4.50 17.12 -2.31
N ARG A 221 4.13 16.19 -3.21
CA ARG A 221 4.97 15.03 -3.51
C ARG A 221 6.29 15.44 -4.18
N LEU A 222 6.25 16.41 -5.08
CA LEU A 222 7.47 16.93 -5.71
C LEU A 222 8.37 17.64 -4.68
N ASP A 223 7.81 18.44 -3.77
CA ASP A 223 8.56 19.10 -2.70
C ASP A 223 9.24 18.07 -1.80
N LEU A 224 8.55 16.97 -1.45
CA LEU A 224 9.13 15.85 -0.72
C LEU A 224 10.30 15.21 -1.48
N ILE A 225 10.13 14.94 -2.78
CA ILE A 225 11.17 14.35 -3.63
C ILE A 225 12.37 15.30 -3.76
N LEU A 226 12.13 16.60 -3.87
CA LEU A 226 13.18 17.61 -3.98
C LEU A 226 13.92 17.82 -2.67
N ALA A 227 13.23 17.80 -1.52
CA ALA A 227 13.86 17.80 -0.21
C ALA A 227 14.74 16.56 -0.05
N GLU A 228 14.19 15.38 -0.36
CA GLU A 228 14.92 14.12 -0.28
C GLU A 228 16.12 14.11 -1.23
N ALA A 229 15.99 14.59 -2.48
CA ALA A 229 17.09 14.66 -3.45
C ALA A 229 18.10 15.79 -3.13
N GLY A 230 17.65 16.89 -2.54
CA GLY A 230 18.49 18.04 -2.15
C GLY A 230 19.40 17.73 -0.97
N ALA A 231 18.97 16.86 -0.05
CA ALA A 231 19.79 16.29 1.01
C ALA A 231 20.93 15.39 0.47
N GLN A 232 20.92 15.02 -0.82
CA GLN A 232 21.77 13.95 -1.37
C GLN A 232 23.06 14.42 -2.06
N LYS A 233 23.54 15.63 -1.78
CA LYS A 233 24.67 16.24 -2.50
C LYS A 233 25.95 15.37 -2.52
N GLU A 234 26.11 14.42 -1.60
CA GLU A 234 27.20 13.43 -1.61
C GLU A 234 26.75 12.01 -1.21
N VAL A 235 25.70 11.49 -1.86
CA VAL A 235 25.25 10.11 -1.59
C VAL A 235 26.20 9.05 -2.14
N ARG A 236 26.47 8.04 -1.32
CA ARG A 236 27.09 6.77 -1.72
C ARG A 236 26.08 5.63 -1.68
N ARG A 237 26.38 4.58 -2.45
CA ARG A 237 25.60 3.35 -2.48
C ARG A 237 26.49 2.18 -2.15
N LEU A 238 25.99 1.29 -1.30
CA LEU A 238 26.57 -0.02 -1.03
C LEU A 238 25.54 -1.08 -1.36
N GLU A 239 25.94 -2.10 -2.09
CA GLU A 239 25.02 -3.08 -2.67
C GLU A 239 25.38 -4.51 -2.25
N SER A 240 24.35 -5.29 -1.95
CA SER A 240 24.39 -6.76 -1.93
C SER A 240 23.54 -7.32 -3.06
N ARG A 241 23.31 -8.64 -3.06
CA ARG A 241 22.37 -9.29 -3.98
C ARG A 241 20.93 -8.85 -3.75
N HIS A 242 20.52 -8.58 -2.51
CA HIS A 242 19.11 -8.37 -2.17
C HIS A 242 18.80 -6.97 -1.62
N PHE A 243 19.81 -6.15 -1.32
CA PHE A 243 19.61 -4.80 -0.78
C PHE A 243 20.53 -3.77 -1.44
N THR A 244 20.02 -2.56 -1.60
CA THR A 244 20.82 -1.37 -1.96
C THR A 244 20.75 -0.39 -0.81
N VAL A 245 21.86 -0.15 -0.11
CA VAL A 245 21.94 0.81 0.98
C VAL A 245 22.49 2.12 0.46
N ARG A 246 21.68 3.17 0.57
CA ARG A 246 22.00 4.54 0.26
C ARG A 246 22.30 5.31 1.55
N PHE A 247 23.40 6.06 1.57
CA PHE A 247 23.85 6.82 2.73
C PHE A 247 24.64 8.06 2.30
N GLU A 248 24.71 9.06 3.17
CA GLU A 248 25.48 10.29 2.91
C GLU A 248 26.98 10.05 3.19
N ARG A 249 27.86 10.65 2.39
CA ARG A 249 29.32 10.52 2.55
C ARG A 249 29.78 10.84 3.98
N GLU A 250 29.21 11.86 4.61
CA GLU A 250 29.56 12.31 5.97
C GLU A 250 29.29 11.25 7.04
N GLN A 251 28.29 10.38 6.84
CA GLN A 251 27.96 9.29 7.75
C GLN A 251 29.00 8.16 7.73
N GLY A 252 29.84 8.12 6.68
CA GLY A 252 30.82 7.06 6.47
C GLY A 252 30.18 5.74 5.99
N GLU A 253 31.00 4.85 5.43
CA GLU A 253 30.53 3.57 4.88
C GLU A 253 30.29 2.49 5.94
N ALA A 254 30.90 2.61 7.12
CA ALA A 254 30.84 1.58 8.16
C ALA A 254 29.40 1.27 8.63
N PRO A 255 28.53 2.26 8.94
CA PRO A 255 27.13 1.99 9.30
C PRO A 255 26.37 1.29 8.18
N ALA A 256 26.57 1.71 6.92
CA ALA A 256 25.93 1.10 5.75
C ALA A 256 26.32 -0.38 5.59
N ARG A 257 27.60 -0.71 5.82
CA ARG A 257 28.09 -2.10 5.77
C ARG A 257 27.50 -2.97 6.88
N VAL A 258 27.37 -2.42 8.09
CA VAL A 258 26.72 -3.11 9.22
C VAL A 258 25.25 -3.39 8.89
N VAL A 259 24.51 -2.37 8.47
CA VAL A 259 23.09 -2.50 8.08
C VAL A 259 22.92 -3.54 6.97
N LEU A 260 23.74 -3.48 5.93
CA LEU A 260 23.69 -4.43 4.82
C LEU A 260 23.91 -5.87 5.29
N ALA A 261 24.92 -6.11 6.12
CA ALA A 261 25.23 -7.44 6.63
C ALA A 261 24.10 -8.00 7.53
N ARG A 262 23.52 -7.15 8.39
CA ARG A 262 22.40 -7.54 9.26
C ARG A 262 21.14 -7.84 8.45
N LEU A 263 20.82 -7.04 7.44
CA LEU A 263 19.68 -7.30 6.56
C LEU A 263 19.84 -8.61 5.78
N GLU A 264 21.03 -8.96 5.30
CA GLU A 264 21.26 -10.25 4.66
C GLU A 264 21.11 -11.43 5.64
N SER A 265 21.51 -11.27 6.91
CA SER A 265 21.27 -12.26 7.97
C SER A 265 19.77 -12.41 8.28
N ALA A 266 19.08 -11.28 8.49
CA ALA A 266 17.65 -11.21 8.71
C ALA A 266 16.88 -11.88 7.56
N ARG A 267 17.27 -11.61 6.31
CA ARG A 267 16.71 -12.23 5.11
C ARG A 267 16.77 -13.75 5.17
N GLN A 268 17.94 -14.31 5.50
CA GLN A 268 18.12 -15.77 5.56
C GLN A 268 17.24 -16.39 6.65
N GLU A 269 17.25 -15.82 7.85
CA GLU A 269 16.53 -16.36 9.00
C GLU A 269 15.02 -16.22 8.87
N ILE A 270 14.53 -15.01 8.59
CA ILE A 270 13.12 -14.67 8.53
C ILE A 270 12.51 -15.29 7.26
N GLY A 271 13.20 -15.22 6.13
CA GLY A 271 12.74 -15.86 4.91
C GLY A 271 12.65 -17.39 5.03
N ARG A 272 13.58 -18.04 5.76
CA ARG A 272 13.46 -19.47 6.08
C ARG A 272 12.27 -19.74 7.00
N ARG A 273 12.03 -18.89 8.01
CA ARG A 273 10.90 -19.03 8.94
C ARG A 273 9.56 -18.92 8.21
N LEU A 274 9.39 -17.87 7.42
CA LEU A 274 8.16 -17.50 6.71
C LEU A 274 8.05 -18.11 5.30
N GLY A 275 9.05 -18.88 4.85
CA GLY A 275 9.01 -19.63 3.60
C GLY A 275 8.90 -18.76 2.34
N ALA A 276 9.35 -17.51 2.39
CA ALA A 276 9.24 -16.55 1.30
C ALA A 276 10.44 -15.61 1.31
N TYR A 277 10.74 -15.04 0.15
CA TYR A 277 11.77 -14.02 -0.02
C TYR A 277 11.26 -12.98 -1.00
N PRO A 278 11.48 -11.68 -0.74
CA PRO A 278 11.15 -10.62 -1.69
C PRO A 278 11.74 -10.89 -3.08
N GLU A 279 10.96 -10.68 -4.13
CA GLU A 279 11.40 -10.88 -5.52
C GLU A 279 12.38 -9.80 -5.97
N SER A 280 12.13 -8.55 -5.54
CA SER A 280 12.92 -7.38 -5.88
C SER A 280 13.96 -7.04 -4.83
N LYS A 281 15.02 -6.36 -5.29
CA LYS A 281 16.04 -5.79 -4.41
C LYS A 281 15.42 -4.67 -3.57
N ILE A 282 15.58 -4.71 -2.25
CA ILE A 282 14.97 -3.73 -1.35
C ILE A 282 15.90 -2.50 -1.20
N PRO A 283 15.43 -1.29 -1.51
CA PRO A 283 16.17 -0.07 -1.21
C PRO A 283 16.18 0.20 0.29
N VAL A 284 17.32 0.67 0.79
CA VAL A 284 17.53 1.05 2.19
C VAL A 284 18.13 2.44 2.22
N VAL A 285 17.54 3.35 3.00
CA VAL A 285 17.97 4.74 3.11
C VAL A 285 18.42 5.02 4.54
N LEU A 286 19.71 5.36 4.70
CA LEU A 286 20.27 5.86 5.96
C LEU A 286 20.28 7.38 5.93
N SER A 287 19.50 7.98 6.82
CA SER A 287 19.35 9.43 6.95
C SER A 287 20.01 9.92 8.24
N ALA A 288 20.53 11.15 8.26
CA ALA A 288 20.86 11.81 9.53
C ALA A 288 19.60 11.89 10.43
N GLY A 289 19.76 11.86 11.75
CA GLY A 289 18.65 11.63 12.70
C GLY A 289 17.46 12.59 12.54
N GLY A 290 17.72 13.89 12.33
CA GLY A 290 16.66 14.88 12.08
C GLY A 290 16.01 14.76 10.69
N ALA A 291 16.81 14.39 9.68
CA ALA A 291 16.36 14.23 8.30
C ALA A 291 15.49 12.97 8.11
N PHE A 292 15.59 11.97 8.99
CA PHE A 292 14.75 10.78 8.94
C PHE A 292 13.28 11.14 9.15
N HIS A 293 12.93 11.81 10.26
CA HIS A 293 11.53 12.13 10.55
C HIS A 293 10.90 13.09 9.55
N GLU A 294 11.67 14.06 9.05
CA GLU A 294 11.19 15.03 8.05
C GLU A 294 10.98 14.38 6.67
N HIS A 295 11.97 13.68 6.12
CA HIS A 295 11.88 13.10 4.76
C HIS A 295 11.07 11.81 4.70
N ALA A 296 11.10 11.00 5.75
CA ALA A 296 10.30 9.77 5.83
C ALA A 296 8.87 10.07 6.29
N GLN A 297 8.61 11.31 6.76
CA GLN A 297 7.37 11.70 7.44
C GLN A 297 7.00 10.71 8.55
N ALA A 298 8.05 10.18 9.18
CA ALA A 298 7.95 9.16 10.21
C ALA A 298 7.64 9.85 11.54
N PRO A 299 6.70 9.34 12.34
CA PRO A 299 6.46 9.81 13.70
C PRO A 299 7.75 9.92 14.51
N ASP A 300 7.84 10.89 15.43
CA ASP A 300 9.04 11.14 16.24
C ASP A 300 9.55 9.91 17.02
N TRP A 301 8.67 8.95 17.29
CA TRP A 301 8.98 7.73 18.01
C TRP A 301 9.51 6.60 17.11
N ALA A 302 9.45 6.76 15.78
CA ALA A 302 9.85 5.79 14.79
C ALA A 302 11.36 5.57 14.81
N GLN A 303 11.81 4.32 14.92
CA GLN A 303 13.24 3.97 14.80
C GLN A 303 13.60 3.30 13.47
N GLY A 304 12.57 2.99 12.68
CA GLY A 304 12.61 2.48 11.33
C GLY A 304 11.24 2.73 10.69
N LEU A 305 11.22 2.70 9.36
CA LEU A 305 9.99 2.73 8.58
C LEU A 305 10.18 1.93 7.28
N PHE A 306 9.21 1.10 6.96
CA PHE A 306 9.04 0.52 5.64
C PHE A 306 7.91 1.21 4.85
N ASP A 307 8.25 1.85 3.74
CA ASP A 307 7.29 2.54 2.83
C ASP A 307 7.37 2.05 1.37
N GLY A 308 8.01 0.89 1.16
CA GLY A 308 8.57 0.44 -0.12
C GLY A 308 10.10 0.45 -0.10
N LYS A 309 10.69 1.24 0.79
CA LYS A 309 12.09 1.22 1.17
C LYS A 309 12.19 1.02 2.68
N ILE A 310 13.31 0.49 3.15
CA ILE A 310 13.63 0.50 4.58
C ILE A 310 14.35 1.82 4.89
N ARG A 311 13.79 2.65 5.76
CA ARG A 311 14.38 3.93 6.17
C ARG A 311 14.84 3.86 7.62
N LEU A 312 16.05 4.37 7.91
CA LEU A 312 16.65 4.30 9.23
C LEU A 312 17.45 5.58 9.55
N PRO A 313 17.49 6.01 10.82
CA PRO A 313 18.43 7.02 11.27
C PRO A 313 19.86 6.42 11.37
N ALA A 314 20.84 7.07 10.74
CA ALA A 314 22.24 6.65 10.69
C ALA A 314 22.89 6.60 12.08
N GLU A 315 22.52 7.51 12.98
CA GLU A 315 23.02 7.59 14.35
C GLU A 315 22.57 6.40 15.21
N GLY A 316 21.37 5.86 14.94
CA GLY A 316 20.85 4.67 15.61
C GLY A 316 21.64 3.41 15.24
N ALA A 317 22.17 3.36 14.02
CA ALA A 317 22.86 2.18 13.50
C ALA A 317 24.24 1.91 14.13
N THR A 318 24.83 2.88 14.84
CA THR A 318 26.18 2.72 15.43
C THR A 318 26.19 2.65 16.96
N ARG A 319 25.10 3.04 17.64
CA ARG A 319 25.07 3.19 19.10
C ARG A 319 24.68 1.91 19.84
N ASP A 320 23.75 1.13 19.29
CA ASP A 320 23.27 -0.12 19.90
C ASP A 320 23.00 -1.17 18.82
N GLY A 321 23.91 -2.16 18.72
CA GLY A 321 23.80 -3.21 17.71
C GLY A 321 22.60 -4.13 17.92
N ALA A 322 22.15 -4.36 19.16
CA ALA A 322 21.00 -5.21 19.44
C ALA A 322 19.68 -4.48 19.13
N ALA A 323 19.62 -3.18 19.42
CA ALA A 323 18.49 -2.35 18.99
C ALA A 323 18.42 -2.24 17.47
N LEU A 324 19.55 -2.00 16.79
CA LEU A 324 19.59 -1.96 15.32
C LEU A 324 19.14 -3.29 14.72
N GLU A 325 19.67 -4.42 15.20
CA GLU A 325 19.28 -5.74 14.71
C GLU A 325 17.76 -5.95 14.80
N ARG A 326 17.17 -5.59 15.94
CA ARG A 326 15.72 -5.65 16.15
C ARG A 326 14.94 -4.83 15.13
N VAL A 327 15.32 -3.57 14.93
CA VAL A 327 14.68 -2.67 13.96
C VAL A 327 14.79 -3.25 12.54
N LEU A 328 15.99 -3.66 12.12
CA LEU A 328 16.21 -4.19 10.77
C LEU A 328 15.39 -5.46 10.49
N ARG A 329 15.29 -6.34 11.49
CA ARG A 329 14.47 -7.55 11.38
C ARG A 329 12.98 -7.21 11.31
N HIS A 330 12.54 -6.21 12.06
CA HIS A 330 11.17 -5.69 12.03
C HIS A 330 10.83 -5.15 10.62
N GLU A 331 11.61 -4.18 10.13
CA GLU A 331 11.37 -3.54 8.82
C GLU A 331 11.51 -4.53 7.64
N TYR A 332 12.47 -5.46 7.71
CA TYR A 332 12.58 -6.53 6.71
C TYR A 332 11.33 -7.44 6.70
N THR A 333 10.75 -7.71 7.87
CA THR A 333 9.54 -8.52 7.95
C THR A 333 8.37 -7.82 7.26
N HIS A 334 8.22 -6.51 7.41
CA HIS A 334 7.24 -5.76 6.63
C HIS A 334 7.49 -5.84 5.13
N ALA A 335 8.75 -5.68 4.69
CA ALA A 335 9.08 -5.82 3.28
C ALA A 335 8.68 -7.20 2.72
N LEU A 336 8.99 -8.27 3.44
CA LEU A 336 8.63 -9.63 3.07
C LEU A 336 7.12 -9.87 3.07
N VAL A 337 6.42 -9.47 4.13
CA VAL A 337 4.96 -9.66 4.25
C VAL A 337 4.24 -8.84 3.18
N HIS A 338 4.66 -7.60 2.95
CA HIS A 338 4.10 -6.74 1.92
C HIS A 338 4.28 -7.35 0.53
N ASP A 339 5.49 -7.77 0.17
CA ASP A 339 5.78 -8.43 -1.11
C ASP A 339 4.95 -9.72 -1.27
N ARG A 340 5.00 -10.61 -0.27
CA ARG A 340 4.35 -11.92 -0.34
C ARG A 340 2.83 -11.86 -0.44
N THR A 341 2.22 -10.86 0.20
CA THR A 341 0.76 -10.67 0.26
C THR A 341 0.26 -9.63 -0.74
N ARG A 342 1.15 -8.99 -1.51
CA ARG A 342 0.81 -7.84 -2.37
C ARG A 342 0.13 -6.70 -1.58
N GLY A 343 0.61 -6.45 -0.37
CA GLY A 343 0.07 -5.43 0.55
C GLY A 343 -1.31 -5.74 1.16
N ARG A 344 -1.83 -6.98 1.01
CA ARG A 344 -3.15 -7.38 1.53
C ARG A 344 -3.16 -7.90 2.95
N ALA A 345 -1.99 -8.10 3.57
CA ALA A 345 -1.93 -8.50 4.97
C ALA A 345 -2.64 -7.47 5.87
N PRO A 346 -3.55 -7.89 6.78
CA PRO A 346 -4.09 -7.00 7.80
C PRO A 346 -2.97 -6.43 8.68
N ALA A 347 -3.17 -5.21 9.20
CA ALA A 347 -2.17 -4.54 10.04
C ALA A 347 -1.71 -5.44 11.19
N TRP A 348 -2.64 -6.03 11.96
CA TRP A 348 -2.26 -6.92 13.07
C TRP A 348 -1.36 -8.09 12.68
N LEU A 349 -1.54 -8.66 11.48
CA LEU A 349 -0.74 -9.79 11.03
C LEU A 349 0.67 -9.33 10.66
N SER A 350 0.76 -8.20 9.95
CA SER A 350 2.04 -7.59 9.58
C SER A 350 2.85 -7.18 10.82
N GLU A 351 2.23 -6.45 11.75
CA GLU A 351 2.85 -5.98 12.99
C GLU A 351 3.23 -7.13 13.92
N GLY A 352 2.31 -8.07 14.13
CA GLY A 352 2.55 -9.21 14.98
C GLY A 352 3.67 -10.11 14.45
N LEU A 353 3.77 -10.29 13.13
CA LEU A 353 4.87 -11.01 12.50
C LEU A 353 6.20 -10.26 12.63
N ALA A 354 6.19 -8.95 12.43
CA ALA A 354 7.38 -8.12 12.58
C ALA A 354 7.93 -8.20 14.01
N ILE A 355 7.07 -8.03 15.03
CA ILE A 355 7.43 -8.21 16.44
C ILE A 355 7.91 -9.64 16.72
N ALA A 356 7.20 -10.66 16.24
CA ALA A 356 7.59 -12.06 16.42
C ALA A 356 8.94 -12.40 15.74
N CYS A 357 9.34 -11.63 14.74
CA CYS A 357 10.60 -11.76 14.02
C CYS A 357 11.68 -10.80 14.50
N GLU A 358 11.51 -10.11 15.63
CA GLU A 358 12.55 -9.26 16.23
C GLU A 358 13.67 -10.04 16.91
N GLY A 359 13.41 -11.29 17.32
CA GLY A 359 14.41 -12.14 17.97
C GLY A 359 14.56 -11.88 19.48
N ARG A 360 13.56 -11.23 20.08
CA ARG A 360 13.41 -11.04 21.53
C ARG A 360 12.16 -11.75 22.04
N ASP A 361 12.04 -11.83 23.36
CA ASP A 361 10.81 -12.26 24.01
C ASP A 361 9.71 -11.19 23.90
N THR A 362 8.46 -11.66 23.87
CA THR A 362 7.20 -10.89 23.84
C THR A 362 6.50 -10.83 25.21
N ASP A 363 7.22 -11.09 26.31
CA ASP A 363 6.71 -11.00 27.69
C ASP A 363 5.99 -9.68 28.00
N ARG A 364 6.53 -8.56 27.52
CA ARG A 364 5.94 -7.23 27.72
C ARG A 364 4.58 -7.13 27.03
N GLU A 365 4.50 -7.55 25.78
CA GLU A 365 3.25 -7.57 25.01
C GLU A 365 2.22 -8.48 25.69
N ARG A 366 2.64 -9.66 26.16
CA ARG A 366 1.78 -10.55 26.95
C ARG A 366 1.29 -9.89 28.23
N GLN A 367 2.16 -9.17 28.95
CA GLN A 367 1.79 -8.48 30.17
C GLN A 367 0.77 -7.36 29.90
N ILE A 368 0.97 -6.56 28.85
CA ILE A 368 0.02 -5.51 28.44
C ILE A 368 -1.35 -6.14 28.18
N VAL A 369 -1.42 -7.16 27.30
CA VAL A 369 -2.66 -7.86 26.97
C VAL A 369 -3.33 -8.50 28.19
N ARG A 370 -2.55 -9.02 29.14
CA ARG A 370 -3.09 -9.62 30.38
C ARG A 370 -3.61 -8.59 31.39
N SER A 371 -2.95 -7.44 31.48
CA SER A 371 -3.33 -6.37 32.41
C SER A 371 -4.45 -5.48 31.89
N SER A 372 -4.77 -5.53 30.60
CA SER A 372 -5.82 -4.70 30.02
C SER A 372 -7.22 -5.18 30.40
N ASP A 373 -8.04 -4.22 30.80
CA ASP A 373 -9.48 -4.38 31.11
C ASP A 373 -10.35 -4.52 29.85
N HIS A 374 -9.78 -4.21 28.69
CA HIS A 374 -10.43 -4.29 27.38
C HIS A 374 -9.45 -4.88 26.35
N LEU A 375 -10.00 -5.55 25.34
CA LEU A 375 -9.29 -6.07 24.18
C LEU A 375 -9.98 -5.57 22.90
N ILE A 376 -9.20 -5.30 21.86
CA ILE A 376 -9.70 -4.84 20.56
C ILE A 376 -10.06 -6.08 19.73
N PRO A 377 -11.28 -6.18 19.17
CA PRO A 377 -11.62 -7.28 18.29
C PRO A 377 -10.63 -7.36 17.12
N ILE A 378 -10.07 -8.55 16.84
CA ILE A 378 -9.01 -8.71 15.82
C ILE A 378 -9.46 -8.20 14.44
N ARG A 379 -10.77 -8.27 14.13
CA ARG A 379 -11.37 -7.69 12.92
C ARG A 379 -11.20 -6.17 12.80
N GLU A 380 -11.19 -5.45 13.92
CA GLU A 380 -10.99 -4.00 13.97
C GLU A 380 -9.51 -3.63 13.79
N LEU A 381 -8.59 -4.56 14.06
CA LEU A 381 -7.16 -4.41 13.82
C LEU A 381 -6.72 -4.72 12.38
N HIS A 382 -7.67 -4.85 11.44
CA HIS A 382 -7.33 -5.02 10.02
C HIS A 382 -6.82 -3.74 9.37
N GLY A 383 -7.37 -2.59 9.79
CA GLY A 383 -7.02 -1.28 9.27
C GLY A 383 -5.77 -0.67 9.93
N SER A 384 -5.40 0.54 9.50
CA SER A 384 -4.27 1.26 10.08
C SER A 384 -4.51 1.61 11.55
N PHE A 385 -3.50 1.37 12.39
CA PHE A 385 -3.56 1.72 13.80
C PHE A 385 -3.60 3.24 14.05
N LEU A 386 -3.29 4.06 13.03
CA LEU A 386 -3.41 5.52 13.12
C LEU A 386 -4.86 6.00 13.26
N THR A 387 -5.85 5.15 12.96
CA THR A 387 -7.27 5.48 13.20
C THR A 387 -7.72 5.19 14.63
N LEU A 388 -6.91 4.47 15.42
CA LEU A 388 -7.21 4.15 16.81
C LEU A 388 -6.89 5.33 17.73
N SER A 389 -7.46 5.33 18.94
CA SER A 389 -7.09 6.33 19.94
C SER A 389 -5.63 6.16 20.37
N ARG A 390 -4.98 7.25 20.79
CA ARG A 390 -3.58 7.21 21.26
C ARG A 390 -3.36 6.21 22.40
N THR A 391 -4.38 5.95 23.20
CA THR A 391 -4.37 4.98 24.31
C THR A 391 -4.50 3.53 23.84
N GLU A 392 -5.14 3.29 22.70
CA GLU A 392 -5.33 1.95 22.13
C GLU A 392 -4.16 1.48 21.27
N VAL A 393 -3.37 2.39 20.69
CA VAL A 393 -2.24 2.03 19.81
C VAL A 393 -1.26 1.05 20.47
N PRO A 394 -0.76 1.27 21.70
CA PRO A 394 0.12 0.30 22.36
C PRO A 394 -0.54 -1.07 22.59
N LEU A 395 -1.84 -1.08 22.88
CA LEU A 395 -2.61 -2.32 23.04
C LEU A 395 -2.73 -3.06 21.70
N ALA A 396 -3.02 -2.35 20.61
CA ALA A 396 -3.11 -2.94 19.27
C ALA A 396 -1.81 -3.66 18.86
N TYR A 397 -0.64 -3.06 19.09
CA TYR A 397 0.64 -3.72 18.85
C TYR A 397 0.84 -4.96 19.74
N ALA A 398 0.51 -4.85 21.03
CA ALA A 398 0.65 -5.95 21.97
C ALA A 398 -0.29 -7.13 21.64
N GLU A 399 -1.55 -6.85 21.28
CA GLU A 399 -2.52 -7.84 20.83
C GLU A 399 -2.06 -8.49 19.53
N SER A 400 -1.56 -7.71 18.57
CA SER A 400 -1.02 -8.22 17.31
C SER A 400 0.09 -9.25 17.53
N ALA A 401 1.05 -8.92 18.40
CA ALA A 401 2.11 -9.84 18.80
C ALA A 401 1.55 -11.11 19.48
N ALA A 402 0.64 -10.95 20.43
CA ALA A 402 0.05 -12.08 21.17
C ALA A 402 -0.79 -13.01 20.28
N VAL A 403 -1.57 -12.45 19.34
CA VAL A 403 -2.38 -13.20 18.37
C VAL A 403 -1.46 -13.98 17.42
N VAL A 404 -0.41 -13.35 16.87
CA VAL A 404 0.53 -14.03 15.97
C VAL A 404 1.32 -15.12 16.71
N GLU A 405 1.74 -14.87 17.95
CA GLU A 405 2.38 -15.88 18.79
C GLU A 405 1.45 -17.08 19.04
N TYR A 406 0.17 -16.83 19.31
CA TYR A 406 -0.83 -17.89 19.47
C TYR A 406 -1.06 -18.66 18.17
N LEU A 407 -1.23 -17.97 17.04
CA LEU A 407 -1.40 -18.56 15.71
C LEU A 407 -0.22 -19.47 15.35
N LEU A 408 1.01 -19.00 15.56
CA LEU A 408 2.23 -19.78 15.31
C LEU A 408 2.34 -20.99 16.23
N ARG A 409 1.99 -20.86 17.53
CA ARG A 409 2.02 -22.00 18.47
C ARG A 409 0.95 -23.04 18.14
N ARG A 410 -0.25 -22.60 17.76
CA ARG A 410 -1.42 -23.47 17.55
C ARG A 410 -1.42 -24.19 16.20
N HIS A 411 -0.99 -23.50 15.13
CA HIS A 411 -1.06 -24.00 13.75
C HIS A 411 0.32 -24.17 13.09
N GLY A 412 1.38 -23.65 13.70
CA GLY A 412 2.76 -23.83 13.22
C GLY A 412 3.16 -22.90 12.07
N ALA A 413 4.45 -22.93 11.75
CA ALA A 413 5.01 -22.18 10.62
C ALA A 413 4.40 -22.56 9.25
N PRO A 414 4.08 -23.84 8.95
CA PRO A 414 3.46 -24.19 7.67
C PRO A 414 2.12 -23.49 7.42
N ALA A 415 1.25 -23.41 8.43
CA ALA A 415 -0.02 -22.68 8.31
C ALA A 415 0.21 -21.19 8.05
N MET A 416 1.16 -20.57 8.75
CA MET A 416 1.52 -19.17 8.48
C MET A 416 2.01 -18.95 7.05
N ARG A 417 2.81 -19.86 6.50
CA ARG A 417 3.28 -19.80 5.11
C ARG A 417 2.12 -19.88 4.12
N THR A 418 1.18 -20.80 4.35
CA THR A 418 -0.03 -20.93 3.54
C THR A 418 -0.88 -19.67 3.64
N LEU A 419 -1.04 -19.09 4.83
CA LEU A 419 -1.80 -17.86 5.01
C LEU A 419 -1.20 -16.70 4.20
N LEU A 420 0.09 -16.43 4.36
CA LEU A 420 0.77 -15.38 3.58
C LEU A 420 0.68 -15.65 2.08
N ALA A 421 0.75 -16.92 1.66
CA ALA A 421 0.59 -17.29 0.27
C ALA A 421 -0.79 -16.97 -0.29
N ARG A 422 -1.84 -17.41 0.42
CA ARG A 422 -3.23 -17.21 0.04
C ARG A 422 -3.63 -15.74 0.07
N LEU A 423 -3.09 -14.95 1.01
CA LEU A 423 -3.26 -13.49 1.00
C LEU A 423 -2.61 -12.82 -0.22
N GLY A 424 -1.59 -13.45 -0.82
CA GLY A 424 -1.04 -13.08 -2.12
C GLY A 424 -1.89 -13.50 -3.32
N GLU A 425 -3.01 -14.21 -3.12
CA GLU A 425 -3.88 -14.73 -4.18
C GLU A 425 -5.31 -14.18 -4.08
N THR A 426 -5.87 -14.07 -2.86
CA THR A 426 -7.27 -13.62 -2.63
C THR A 426 -7.37 -12.42 -1.71
N LYS A 427 -8.43 -11.61 -1.88
CA LYS A 427 -8.82 -10.52 -0.98
C LYS A 427 -9.65 -11.00 0.23
N ASP A 428 -10.20 -12.21 0.16
CA ASP A 428 -10.97 -12.78 1.26
C ASP A 428 -10.04 -13.34 2.33
N PHE A 429 -9.76 -12.50 3.33
CA PHE A 429 -8.94 -12.90 4.48
C PHE A 429 -9.53 -14.11 5.20
N ALA A 430 -10.85 -14.20 5.36
CA ALA A 430 -11.47 -15.28 6.12
C ALA A 430 -11.32 -16.62 5.39
N ALA A 431 -11.49 -16.63 4.07
CA ALA A 431 -11.21 -17.80 3.25
C ALA A 431 -9.72 -18.19 3.29
N ALA A 432 -8.81 -17.23 3.12
CA ALA A 432 -7.36 -17.48 3.20
C ALA A 432 -6.95 -18.04 4.57
N PHE A 433 -7.54 -17.51 5.64
CA PHE A 433 -7.32 -17.97 7.01
C PHE A 433 -7.83 -19.39 7.22
N HIS A 434 -9.04 -19.70 6.74
CA HIS A 434 -9.59 -21.04 6.80
C HIS A 434 -8.74 -22.05 6.02
N ASP A 435 -8.36 -21.73 4.78
CA ASP A 435 -7.49 -22.58 3.95
C ASP A 435 -6.15 -22.89 4.65
N ALA A 436 -5.60 -21.91 5.38
CA ALA A 436 -4.32 -22.03 6.05
C ALA A 436 -4.39 -22.78 7.40
N THR A 437 -5.46 -22.60 8.16
CA THR A 437 -5.55 -23.04 9.57
C THR A 437 -6.55 -24.16 9.81
N GLY A 438 -7.50 -24.36 8.89
CA GLY A 438 -8.66 -25.23 9.04
C GLY A 438 -9.76 -24.68 9.98
N ALA A 439 -9.55 -23.50 10.59
CA ALA A 439 -10.50 -22.87 11.50
C ALA A 439 -11.14 -21.65 10.84
N THR A 440 -12.40 -21.39 11.17
CA THR A 440 -13.00 -20.11 10.79
C THR A 440 -12.38 -18.98 11.62
N TYR A 441 -12.38 -17.77 11.07
CA TYR A 441 -11.81 -16.62 11.77
C TYR A 441 -12.53 -16.29 13.09
N THR A 442 -13.84 -16.58 13.17
CA THR A 442 -14.62 -16.40 14.41
C THR A 442 -14.24 -17.42 15.48
N GLU A 443 -14.09 -18.69 15.11
CA GLU A 443 -13.65 -19.75 16.04
C GLU A 443 -12.26 -19.45 16.57
N PHE A 444 -11.33 -19.04 15.70
CA PHE A 444 -9.98 -18.67 16.11
C PHE A 444 -9.97 -17.53 17.14
N GLN A 445 -10.76 -16.47 16.91
CA GLN A 445 -10.86 -15.36 17.86
C GLN A 445 -11.40 -15.83 19.22
N ALA A 446 -12.44 -16.68 19.23
CA ALA A 446 -12.99 -17.23 20.47
C ALA A 446 -11.98 -18.14 21.20
N ASP A 447 -11.24 -18.96 20.46
CA ASP A 447 -10.21 -19.85 21.00
C ASP A 447 -9.05 -19.07 21.63
N TRP A 448 -8.58 -18.02 20.94
CA TRP A 448 -7.53 -17.14 21.46
C TRP A 448 -7.97 -16.42 22.73
N LEU A 449 -9.19 -15.88 22.76
CA LEU A 449 -9.73 -15.22 23.95
C LEU A 449 -9.85 -16.17 25.15
N ARG A 450 -10.32 -17.40 24.92
CA ARG A 450 -10.34 -18.44 25.97
C ARG A 450 -8.95 -18.76 26.50
N HIS A 451 -7.98 -18.93 25.60
CA HIS A 451 -6.58 -19.15 25.99
C HIS A 451 -6.02 -18.01 26.84
N LEU A 452 -6.34 -16.76 26.51
CA LEU A 452 -5.92 -15.61 27.32
C LEU A 452 -6.53 -15.65 28.72
N ILE A 453 -7.83 -15.93 28.85
CA ILE A 453 -8.53 -16.03 30.14
C ILE A 453 -7.92 -17.13 31.02
N ASP A 454 -7.71 -18.32 30.46
CA ASP A 454 -7.14 -19.45 31.19
C ASP A 454 -5.71 -19.13 31.67
N SER A 455 -4.93 -18.40 30.86
CA SER A 455 -3.58 -17.98 31.23
C SER A 455 -3.55 -16.94 32.35
N ARG A 456 -4.62 -16.14 32.51
CA ARG A 456 -4.77 -15.19 33.64
C ARG A 456 -5.09 -15.93 34.94
N GLY A 457 -5.89 -17.00 34.88
CA GLY A 457 -6.29 -17.79 36.06
C GLY A 457 -5.16 -18.64 36.67
N ASN A 458 -4.20 -19.10 35.86
CA ASN A 458 -3.07 -19.92 36.31
C ASN A 458 -1.86 -19.12 36.84
N SER A 459 -1.94 -17.78 36.89
CA SER A 459 -0.85 -16.91 37.35
C SER A 459 -1.11 -16.29 38.74
N GLY A 460 -2.16 -16.74 39.43
CA GLY A 460 -2.62 -16.25 40.73
C GLY A 460 -2.13 -17.05 41.92
#